data_AF-A0A973JC01-F1
#
_entry.id   AF-A0A973JC01-F1
#
_cell.length_a   1.000
_cell.length_b   1.000
_cell.length_c   1.000
_cell.angle_alpha   90.00
_cell.angle_beta   90.00
_cell.angle_gamma   90.00
#
_symmetry.space_group_name_H-M   'P 1'
#
loop_
_entity.id
_entity.type
_entity.pdbx_description
1 polymer ?
#
loop_
_entity_poly.entity_id
_entity_poly.type
_entity_poly.pdbx_seq_one_letter_code
_entity_poly.pdbx_strand_id
1 'polypeptide(L)'
;GKTDPRTKLDVAGAITGIGMVPPGAIVMFYGDIKNSFDEEGKGRKKTAYEGWQLCNGKNNSPDLRDRFVAAAGNIYKMGETGGLDSVSLTANQMPSHNHGGVIEGATGPSQTLMPIVIGNVARQAGFVTATTPASGPNMTASPPHNHKISIEIKSDGKGEAHENRPPFFALAFIMRLPASINP
;
A
#
# COMPACT_ATOMS: atom_id res chain seq x y z
N GLY A 1 44.23 42.17 -50.77
CA GLY A 1 44.75 40.86 -50.34
C GLY A 1 43.61 39.88 -50.37
N LYS A 2 43.78 38.75 -51.05
CA LYS A 2 42.75 37.70 -51.18
C LYS A 2 42.92 36.78 -49.97
N THR A 3 41.96 36.77 -49.04
CA THR A 3 41.98 35.82 -47.92
C THR A 3 41.70 34.41 -48.44
N ASP A 4 42.44 33.42 -47.90
CA ASP A 4 42.26 32.01 -48.24
C ASP A 4 40.88 31.55 -47.75
N PRO A 5 39.98 31.04 -48.62
CA PRO A 5 38.67 30.56 -48.20
C PRO A 5 38.73 29.36 -47.23
N ARG A 6 39.91 28.76 -47.01
CA ARG A 6 40.12 27.65 -46.06
C ARG A 6 40.51 28.09 -44.66
N THR A 7 40.83 29.36 -44.43
CA THR A 7 41.04 29.88 -43.07
C THR A 7 39.70 30.18 -42.42
N LYS A 8 39.00 29.08 -42.09
CA LYS A 8 37.88 28.91 -41.18
C LYS A 8 36.81 30.00 -41.20
N LEU A 9 35.77 29.73 -41.98
CA LEU A 9 34.41 30.11 -41.61
C LEU A 9 34.00 29.27 -40.38
N ASP A 10 34.42 29.69 -39.18
CA ASP A 10 33.88 29.11 -37.94
C ASP A 10 32.55 29.80 -37.66
N VAL A 11 31.48 29.26 -38.25
CA VAL A 11 30.12 29.73 -37.95
C VAL A 11 29.71 29.08 -36.63
N ALA A 12 30.06 29.72 -35.52
CA ALA A 12 29.38 29.51 -34.24
C ALA A 12 27.99 30.17 -34.30
N GLY A 13 27.14 29.68 -35.18
CA GLY A 13 25.74 30.04 -35.27
C GLY A 13 24.92 28.90 -34.69
N ALA A 14 24.02 29.21 -33.76
CA ALA A 14 22.92 28.29 -33.50
C ALA A 14 22.17 28.14 -34.82
N ILE A 15 22.05 26.91 -35.33
CA ILE A 15 21.10 26.64 -36.39
C ILE A 15 19.73 27.02 -35.81
N THR A 16 19.17 28.15 -36.23
CA THR A 16 17.77 28.54 -36.00
C THR A 16 16.81 27.67 -36.82
N GLY A 17 17.25 26.46 -37.17
CA GLY A 17 16.38 25.38 -37.56
C GLY A 17 15.74 24.87 -36.30
N ILE A 18 14.43 25.07 -36.22
CA ILE A 18 13.51 24.13 -35.59
C ILE A 18 14.07 22.71 -35.68
N GLY A 19 14.81 22.27 -34.65
CA GLY A 19 15.24 20.89 -34.53
C GLY A 19 14.04 19.98 -34.76
N MET A 20 14.27 18.80 -35.35
CA MET A 20 13.29 17.85 -35.93
C MET A 20 12.08 17.44 -35.06
N VAL A 21 11.93 18.04 -33.88
CA VAL A 21 10.82 17.90 -32.95
C VAL A 21 9.71 18.90 -33.32
N PRO A 22 8.53 18.43 -33.78
CA PRO A 22 7.43 19.31 -34.14
C PRO A 22 6.84 20.02 -32.90
N PRO A 23 6.22 21.21 -33.06
CA PRO A 23 5.45 21.84 -32.01
C PRO A 23 4.42 20.88 -31.38
N GLY A 24 4.28 20.94 -30.07
CA GLY A 24 3.41 20.05 -29.30
C GLY A 24 4.05 18.69 -28.93
N ALA A 25 5.19 18.32 -29.53
CA ALA A 25 5.89 17.11 -29.12
C ALA A 25 6.49 17.28 -27.72
N ILE A 26 6.41 16.20 -26.95
CA ILE A 26 6.88 16.12 -25.56
C ILE A 26 8.06 15.16 -25.51
N VAL A 27 9.12 15.57 -24.82
CA VAL A 27 10.31 14.74 -24.60
C VAL A 27 10.64 14.67 -23.11
N MET A 28 11.24 13.55 -22.70
CA MET A 28 11.81 13.40 -21.37
C MET A 28 13.09 14.23 -21.27
N PHE A 29 13.25 14.94 -20.15
CA PHE A 29 14.34 15.86 -19.91
C PHE A 29 15.00 15.58 -18.56
N TYR A 30 16.31 15.35 -18.62
CA TYR A 30 17.18 15.21 -17.46
C TYR A 30 18.17 16.38 -17.45
N GLY A 31 17.82 17.47 -16.77
CA GLY A 31 18.67 18.66 -16.70
C GLY A 31 18.21 19.64 -15.63
N ASP A 32 18.96 20.72 -15.47
CA ASP A 32 18.71 21.72 -14.43
C ASP A 32 17.48 22.58 -14.76
N ILE A 33 16.36 22.27 -14.11
CA ILE A 33 15.11 23.01 -14.31
C ILE A 33 15.25 24.48 -13.91
N LYS A 34 15.90 24.77 -12.78
CA LYS A 34 15.95 26.12 -12.20
C LYS A 34 16.70 27.10 -13.11
N ASN A 35 17.77 26.63 -13.76
CA ASN A 35 18.57 27.49 -14.64
C ASN A 35 18.11 27.48 -16.10
N SER A 36 17.36 26.45 -16.52
CA SER A 36 16.91 26.29 -17.91
C SER A 36 15.56 26.96 -18.18
N PHE A 37 14.70 27.04 -17.17
CA PHE A 37 13.33 27.54 -17.28
C PHE A 37 13.07 28.73 -16.32
N ASP A 38 12.05 29.51 -16.62
CA ASP A 38 11.53 30.56 -15.74
C ASP A 38 10.47 30.02 -14.77
N GLU A 39 9.86 30.90 -13.96
CA GLU A 39 8.84 30.54 -12.96
C GLU A 39 7.52 30.04 -13.57
N GLU A 40 7.27 30.33 -14.84
CA GLU A 40 6.16 29.79 -15.61
C GLU A 40 6.51 28.46 -16.29
N GLY A 41 7.79 28.09 -16.29
CA GLY A 41 8.32 26.92 -16.96
C GLY A 41 8.60 27.14 -18.44
N LYS A 42 8.61 28.38 -18.95
CA LYS A 42 9.12 28.67 -20.30
C LYS A 42 10.63 28.62 -20.29
N GLY A 43 11.22 28.03 -21.33
CA GLY A 43 12.67 28.00 -21.47
C GLY A 43 13.23 29.39 -21.69
N ARG A 44 14.35 29.69 -21.04
CA ARG A 44 14.90 31.06 -21.03
C ARG A 44 15.35 31.49 -22.42
N LYS A 45 15.03 32.74 -22.79
CA LYS A 45 15.41 33.35 -24.08
C LYS A 45 16.93 33.36 -24.28
N LYS A 46 17.39 33.28 -25.53
CA LYS A 46 18.81 33.25 -25.93
C LYS A 46 19.58 32.06 -25.32
N THR A 47 18.88 30.97 -25.04
CA THR A 47 19.48 29.70 -24.58
C THR A 47 19.00 28.54 -25.44
N ALA A 48 19.59 27.35 -25.27
CA ALA A 48 19.13 26.13 -25.94
C ALA A 48 17.69 25.71 -25.57
N TYR A 49 17.13 26.29 -24.50
CA TYR A 49 15.80 25.99 -24.00
C TYR A 49 14.73 26.93 -24.55
N GLU A 50 15.11 28.00 -25.27
CA GLU A 50 14.15 28.89 -25.92
C GLU A 50 13.22 28.09 -26.86
N GLY A 51 11.91 28.31 -26.73
CA GLY A 51 10.89 27.55 -27.47
C GLY A 51 10.50 26.20 -26.84
N TRP A 52 10.92 25.93 -25.61
CA TRP A 52 10.44 24.81 -24.79
C TRP A 52 9.59 25.29 -23.61
N GLN A 53 8.70 24.42 -23.15
CA GLN A 53 7.83 24.66 -21.98
C GLN A 53 7.80 23.40 -21.11
N LEU A 54 7.99 23.54 -19.79
CA LEU A 54 7.74 22.45 -18.85
C LEU A 54 6.27 22.04 -18.91
N CYS A 55 6.00 20.73 -18.91
CA CYS A 55 4.65 20.18 -18.85
C CYS A 55 4.09 20.31 -17.42
N ASN A 56 3.71 21.52 -17.04
CA ASN A 56 3.28 21.91 -15.70
C ASN A 56 1.85 22.50 -15.67
N GLY A 57 1.09 22.36 -16.77
CA GLY A 57 -0.27 22.91 -16.89
C GLY A 57 -0.33 24.39 -17.27
N LYS A 58 0.81 25.10 -17.36
CA LYS A 58 0.87 26.49 -17.80
C LYS A 58 1.10 26.59 -19.30
N ASN A 59 0.77 27.75 -19.88
CA ASN A 59 1.06 28.08 -21.28
C ASN A 59 0.58 27.00 -22.28
N ASN A 60 -0.61 26.44 -22.05
CA ASN A 60 -1.23 25.36 -22.83
C ASN A 60 -0.43 24.04 -22.88
N SER A 61 0.52 23.85 -21.96
CA SER A 61 1.14 22.53 -21.76
C SER A 61 0.24 21.63 -20.90
N PRO A 62 0.26 20.30 -21.11
CA PRO A 62 -0.33 19.37 -20.16
C PRO A 62 0.43 19.43 -18.82
N ASP A 63 -0.23 19.09 -17.71
CA ASP A 63 0.45 18.91 -16.42
C ASP A 63 0.83 17.45 -16.23
N LEU A 64 2.11 17.13 -16.49
CA LEU A 64 2.66 15.77 -16.42
C LEU A 64 3.51 15.53 -15.17
N ARG A 65 3.51 16.46 -14.22
CA ARG A 65 4.21 16.30 -12.94
C ARG A 65 3.56 15.16 -12.15
N ASP A 66 4.39 14.28 -11.60
CA ASP A 66 3.97 13.13 -10.79
C ASP A 66 2.99 12.18 -11.52
N ARG A 67 3.14 12.04 -12.85
CA ARG A 67 2.29 11.17 -13.66
C ARG A 67 3.10 10.16 -14.47
N PHE A 68 2.54 8.95 -14.58
CA PHE A 68 2.94 7.99 -15.61
C PHE A 68 2.17 8.28 -16.91
N VAL A 69 2.87 8.23 -18.05
CA VAL A 69 2.28 8.51 -19.36
C VAL A 69 1.71 7.22 -19.94
N ALA A 70 0.39 7.20 -20.15
CA ALA A 70 -0.29 6.19 -20.95
C ALA A 70 -0.50 6.71 -22.37
N ALA A 71 -0.37 5.83 -23.37
CA ALA A 71 -0.63 6.19 -24.76
C ALA A 71 -2.12 6.46 -24.98
N ALA A 72 -2.44 7.57 -25.62
CA ALA A 72 -3.80 7.87 -26.05
C ALA A 72 -4.27 6.86 -27.13
N GLY A 73 -5.55 6.49 -27.09
CA GLY A 73 -6.15 5.53 -28.00
C GLY A 73 -7.66 5.40 -27.76
N ASN A 74 -8.20 4.20 -27.99
CA ASN A 74 -9.64 3.95 -27.81
C ASN A 74 -10.09 3.93 -26.34
N ILE A 75 -9.18 3.57 -25.43
CA ILE A 75 -9.46 3.45 -23.99
C ILE A 75 -9.19 4.78 -23.29
N TYR A 76 -7.99 5.34 -23.48
CA TYR A 76 -7.59 6.61 -22.88
C TYR A 76 -7.63 7.71 -23.92
N LYS A 77 -8.44 8.74 -23.70
CA LYS A 77 -8.49 9.90 -24.58
C LYS A 77 -7.25 10.78 -24.39
N MET A 78 -6.92 11.58 -25.39
CA MET A 78 -5.83 12.55 -25.28
C MET A 78 -6.09 13.50 -24.10
N GLY A 79 -5.10 13.63 -23.21
CA GLY A 79 -5.19 14.46 -22.01
C GLY A 79 -6.02 13.86 -20.87
N GLU A 80 -6.55 12.64 -21.02
CA GLU A 80 -7.22 11.94 -19.93
C GLU A 80 -6.24 11.61 -18.81
N THR A 81 -6.70 11.73 -17.56
CA THR A 81 -5.90 11.43 -16.37
C THR A 81 -6.63 10.43 -15.48
N GLY A 82 -5.87 9.63 -14.75
CA GLY A 82 -6.40 8.62 -13.84
C GLY A 82 -5.28 7.95 -13.05
N GLY A 83 -5.64 6.89 -12.34
CA GLY A 83 -4.73 6.18 -11.43
C GLY A 83 -4.67 6.79 -10.03
N LEU A 84 -4.05 6.06 -9.11
CA LEU A 84 -3.83 6.46 -7.72
C LEU A 84 -2.40 6.07 -7.31
N ASP A 85 -1.76 6.97 -6.56
CA ASP A 85 -0.44 6.73 -5.97
C ASP A 85 -0.49 5.64 -4.89
N SER A 86 -1.56 5.60 -4.11
CA SER A 86 -1.80 4.59 -3.08
C SER A 86 -3.24 4.12 -3.08
N VAL A 87 -3.44 2.87 -2.65
CA VAL A 87 -4.75 2.22 -2.62
C VAL A 87 -4.98 1.65 -1.22
N SER A 88 -6.12 2.04 -0.61
CA SER A 88 -6.64 1.37 0.58
C SER A 88 -7.63 0.28 0.14
N LEU A 89 -7.45 -0.92 0.67
CA LEU A 89 -8.34 -2.04 0.37
C LEU A 89 -9.66 -1.88 1.13
N THR A 90 -10.76 -2.00 0.39
CA THR A 90 -12.10 -2.08 0.95
C THR A 90 -12.47 -3.52 1.28
N ALA A 91 -13.48 -3.71 2.13
CA ALA A 91 -13.98 -5.05 2.45
C ALA A 91 -14.41 -5.84 1.20
N ASN A 92 -14.93 -5.18 0.17
CA ASN A 92 -15.34 -5.80 -1.10
C ASN A 92 -14.16 -6.30 -1.95
N GLN A 93 -12.94 -5.85 -1.66
CA GLN A 93 -11.72 -6.30 -2.34
C GLN A 93 -11.03 -7.45 -1.59
N MET A 94 -11.56 -7.89 -0.44
CA MET A 94 -11.08 -9.07 0.26
C MET A 94 -11.81 -10.33 -0.25
N PRO A 95 -11.08 -11.40 -0.59
CA PRO A 95 -11.71 -12.69 -0.85
C PRO A 95 -12.57 -13.16 0.33
N SER A 96 -13.60 -13.95 0.02
CA SER A 96 -14.42 -14.59 1.06
C SER A 96 -13.55 -15.46 1.96
N HIS A 97 -13.65 -15.23 3.27
CA HIS A 97 -12.92 -15.96 4.30
C HIS A 97 -13.80 -16.11 5.55
N ASN A 98 -13.45 -17.04 6.43
CA ASN A 98 -14.13 -17.25 7.70
C ASN A 98 -13.11 -17.45 8.84
N HIS A 99 -13.60 -17.33 10.07
CA HIS A 99 -12.83 -17.64 11.27
C HIS A 99 -13.58 -18.68 12.09
N GLY A 100 -12.86 -19.65 12.64
CA GLY A 100 -13.39 -20.69 13.50
C GLY A 100 -12.72 -20.66 14.88
N GLY A 101 -13.49 -21.04 15.90
CA GLY A 101 -12.98 -21.29 17.25
C GLY A 101 -13.42 -22.68 17.71
N VAL A 102 -12.49 -23.44 18.28
CA VAL A 102 -12.76 -24.77 18.85
C VAL A 102 -12.52 -24.72 20.35
N ILE A 103 -13.48 -25.21 21.14
CA ILE A 103 -13.34 -25.42 22.58
C ILE A 103 -13.27 -26.92 22.82
N GLU A 104 -12.14 -27.43 23.29
CA GLU A 104 -12.05 -28.79 23.85
C GLU A 104 -12.16 -28.70 25.37
N GLY A 105 -13.31 -29.10 25.92
CA GLY A 105 -13.51 -29.19 27.35
C GLY A 105 -12.99 -30.53 27.87
N ALA A 106 -12.02 -30.53 28.80
CA ALA A 106 -11.73 -31.70 29.61
C ALA A 106 -12.87 -31.87 30.62
N THR A 107 -13.93 -32.60 30.26
CA THR A 107 -14.89 -33.11 31.26
C THR A 107 -14.16 -34.19 32.06
N GLY A 108 -13.51 -33.78 33.15
CA GLY A 108 -12.96 -34.73 34.11
C GLY A 108 -14.09 -35.63 34.64
N PRO A 109 -13.86 -36.94 34.83
CA PRO A 109 -14.88 -37.81 35.40
C PRO A 109 -15.26 -37.30 36.79
N SER A 110 -16.56 -37.13 37.04
CA SER A 110 -17.08 -36.91 38.38
C SER A 110 -16.82 -38.18 39.19
N GLN A 111 -15.81 -38.15 40.05
CA GLN A 111 -15.47 -39.27 40.92
C GLN A 111 -16.56 -39.35 42.00
N THR A 112 -17.51 -40.26 41.84
CA THR A 112 -18.41 -40.63 42.93
C THR A 112 -17.64 -41.58 43.84
N LEU A 113 -17.09 -41.04 44.93
CA LEU A 113 -16.56 -41.88 46.00
C LEU A 113 -17.74 -42.65 46.60
N MET A 114 -17.73 -43.98 46.47
CA MET A 114 -18.71 -44.81 47.16
C MET A 114 -18.35 -44.83 48.66
N PRO A 115 -19.31 -44.67 49.58
CA PRO A 115 -19.01 -44.85 51.00
C PRO A 115 -18.58 -46.30 51.23
N ILE A 116 -17.47 -46.49 51.95
CA ILE A 116 -17.16 -47.79 52.55
C ILE A 116 -18.28 -48.10 53.55
N VAL A 117 -19.10 -49.11 53.25
CA VAL A 117 -20.12 -49.62 54.19
C VAL A 117 -19.52 -50.82 54.88
N ILE A 118 -19.03 -50.63 56.10
CA ILE A 118 -18.64 -51.76 56.96
C ILE A 118 -19.84 -52.09 57.83
N GLY A 119 -20.48 -53.23 57.58
CA GLY A 119 -21.54 -53.75 58.44
C GLY A 119 -20.97 -54.18 59.80
N ASN A 120 -21.80 -54.14 60.84
CA ASN A 120 -21.42 -54.56 62.19
C ASN A 120 -20.85 -56.00 62.19
N VAL A 121 -19.54 -56.15 62.39
CA VAL A 121 -18.92 -57.43 62.72
C VAL A 121 -18.74 -57.52 64.24
N ALA A 122 -19.11 -58.66 64.83
CA ALA A 122 -18.84 -58.94 66.23
C ALA A 122 -17.31 -58.91 66.45
N ARG A 123 -16.89 -58.11 67.44
CA ARG A 123 -15.49 -57.94 67.83
C ARG A 123 -14.86 -59.28 68.23
N GLN A 124 -14.16 -59.93 67.32
CA GLN A 124 -13.11 -60.89 67.64
C GLN A 124 -11.78 -60.11 67.66
N ALA A 125 -10.93 -60.36 68.66
CA ALA A 125 -9.74 -59.56 68.96
C ALA A 125 -8.86 -59.31 67.72
N GLY A 126 -8.93 -58.09 67.17
CA GLY A 126 -8.21 -57.66 65.97
C GLY A 126 -9.09 -56.78 65.08
N PHE A 127 -8.69 -55.51 64.91
CA PHE A 127 -9.32 -54.49 64.06
C PHE A 127 -10.80 -54.13 64.37
N VAL A 128 -11.01 -52.89 64.83
CA VAL A 128 -12.31 -52.37 65.27
C VAL A 128 -13.14 -51.90 64.07
N THR A 129 -14.33 -52.47 63.90
CA THR A 129 -15.40 -51.92 63.03
C THR A 129 -16.35 -51.08 63.89
N ALA A 130 -16.66 -49.86 63.44
CA ALA A 130 -17.51 -48.90 64.14
C ALA A 130 -18.99 -49.35 64.14
N THR A 131 -19.66 -49.25 65.29
CA THR A 131 -21.08 -49.64 65.50
C THR A 131 -22.03 -48.45 65.58
N THR A 132 -21.60 -47.27 65.20
CA THR A 132 -22.47 -46.14 64.89
C THR A 132 -22.15 -45.69 63.48
N PRO A 133 -23.14 -45.39 62.61
CA PRO A 133 -22.81 -44.69 61.40
C PRO A 133 -22.18 -43.38 61.84
N ALA A 134 -20.89 -43.21 61.58
CA ALA A 134 -20.26 -41.92 61.70
C ALA A 134 -20.99 -41.02 60.71
N SER A 135 -21.88 -40.17 61.21
CA SER A 135 -22.37 -38.98 60.51
C SER A 135 -21.23 -37.96 60.43
N GLY A 136 -20.07 -38.40 59.93
CA GLY A 136 -19.07 -37.50 59.39
C GLY A 136 -19.71 -36.79 58.20
N PRO A 137 -19.36 -35.51 57.94
CA PRO A 137 -19.91 -34.80 56.80
C PRO A 137 -19.64 -35.64 55.56
N ASN A 138 -20.72 -36.12 54.94
CA ASN A 138 -20.65 -36.67 53.60
C ASN A 138 -19.95 -35.59 52.77
N MET A 139 -18.81 -35.91 52.14
CA MET A 139 -18.21 -34.98 51.19
C MET A 139 -19.19 -34.87 50.03
N THR A 140 -20.11 -33.92 50.12
CA THR A 140 -21.07 -33.64 49.06
C THR A 140 -20.24 -33.21 47.86
N ALA A 141 -20.36 -33.96 46.76
CA ALA A 141 -19.85 -33.52 45.47
C ALA A 141 -20.27 -32.07 45.25
N SER A 142 -19.35 -31.24 44.76
CA SER A 142 -19.62 -29.82 44.48
C SER A 142 -20.92 -29.71 43.67
N PRO A 143 -21.86 -28.80 44.02
CA PRO A 143 -23.07 -28.58 43.25
C PRO A 143 -22.76 -28.43 41.76
N PRO A 144 -23.64 -28.87 40.85
CA PRO A 144 -23.46 -28.66 39.42
C PRO A 144 -23.22 -27.18 39.17
N HIS A 145 -22.03 -26.84 38.67
CA HIS A 145 -21.69 -25.50 38.24
C HIS A 145 -21.27 -25.56 36.78
N ASN A 146 -21.42 -24.44 36.08
CA ASN A 146 -21.03 -24.31 34.70
C ASN A 146 -19.68 -23.59 34.61
N HIS A 147 -18.85 -24.02 33.66
CA HIS A 147 -17.70 -23.23 33.23
C HIS A 147 -18.13 -22.38 32.03
N LYS A 148 -18.07 -21.06 32.17
CA LYS A 148 -18.22 -20.17 31.02
C LYS A 148 -16.88 -20.10 30.30
N ILE A 149 -16.75 -20.83 29.19
CA ILE A 149 -15.60 -20.72 28.28
C ILE A 149 -16.02 -19.80 27.13
N SER A 150 -15.27 -18.72 26.89
CA SER A 150 -15.54 -17.76 25.81
C SER A 150 -14.35 -17.73 24.86
N ILE A 151 -14.62 -17.81 23.55
CA ILE A 151 -13.62 -17.54 22.50
C ILE A 151 -13.92 -16.16 21.93
N GLU A 152 -12.93 -15.29 21.90
CA GLU A 152 -13.00 -13.99 21.25
C GLU A 152 -12.20 -14.04 19.94
N ILE A 153 -12.87 -13.89 18.80
CA ILE A 153 -12.24 -13.76 17.49
C ILE A 153 -12.31 -12.29 17.10
N LYS A 154 -11.16 -11.61 17.09
CA LYS A 154 -11.06 -10.19 16.74
C LYS A 154 -10.85 -10.02 15.26
N SER A 155 -11.45 -8.99 14.69
CA SER A 155 -11.04 -8.47 13.38
C SER A 155 -9.64 -7.87 13.50
N ASP A 156 -8.83 -8.07 12.46
CA ASP A 156 -7.53 -7.42 12.30
C ASP A 156 -7.42 -6.79 10.90
N GLY A 157 -6.45 -5.90 10.73
CA GLY A 157 -6.27 -5.07 9.54
C GLY A 157 -6.58 -3.61 9.82
N LYS A 158 -5.59 -2.74 9.57
CA LYS A 158 -5.72 -1.29 9.82
C LYS A 158 -6.34 -0.52 8.65
N GLY A 159 -6.62 -1.18 7.53
CA GLY A 159 -7.13 -0.53 6.32
C GLY A 159 -6.19 0.51 5.72
N GLU A 160 -4.91 0.50 6.10
CA GLU A 160 -3.92 1.47 5.62
C GLU A 160 -3.70 1.31 4.12
N ALA A 161 -3.52 2.44 3.45
CA ALA A 161 -3.20 2.43 2.03
C ALA A 161 -1.80 1.87 1.80
N HIS A 162 -1.63 1.10 0.73
CA HIS A 162 -0.31 0.66 0.27
C HIS A 162 0.11 1.45 -0.98
N GLU A 163 1.44 1.57 -1.15
CA GLU A 163 2.06 2.12 -2.36
C GLU A 163 1.62 1.30 -3.58
N ASN A 164 1.24 1.98 -4.66
CA ASN A 164 0.75 1.36 -5.90
C ASN A 164 1.68 1.64 -7.09
N ARG A 165 2.78 2.40 -6.89
CA ARG A 165 3.74 2.70 -7.95
C ARG A 165 4.82 1.62 -8.05
N PRO A 166 5.19 1.21 -9.27
CA PRO A 166 6.41 0.44 -9.48
C PRO A 166 7.64 1.29 -9.14
N PRO A 167 8.83 0.69 -8.93
CA PRO A 167 10.08 1.44 -8.83
C PRO A 167 10.26 2.38 -10.03
N PHE A 168 10.57 3.65 -9.78
CA PHE A 168 10.65 4.67 -10.82
C PHE A 168 11.88 5.58 -10.68
N PHE A 169 12.26 6.19 -11.80
CA PHE A 169 13.26 7.25 -11.87
C PHE A 169 12.59 8.48 -12.48
N ALA A 170 12.61 9.61 -11.75
CA ALA A 170 11.87 10.80 -12.15
C ALA A 170 12.66 11.64 -13.16
N LEU A 171 12.02 11.92 -14.30
CA LEU A 171 12.47 12.88 -15.31
C LEU A 171 11.42 13.98 -15.47
N ALA A 172 11.85 15.17 -15.88
CA ALA A 172 10.91 16.21 -16.27
C ALA A 172 10.38 15.93 -17.69
N PHE A 173 9.20 16.47 -18.00
CA PHE A 173 8.68 16.51 -19.36
C PHE A 173 8.69 17.94 -19.87
N ILE A 174 9.24 18.13 -21.07
CA ILE A 174 9.26 19.43 -21.76
C ILE A 174 8.55 19.29 -23.12
N MET A 175 7.74 20.29 -23.45
CA MET A 175 6.96 20.38 -24.67
C MET A 175 7.55 21.45 -25.59
N ARG A 176 7.66 21.13 -26.87
CA ARG A 176 8.06 22.09 -27.90
C ARG A 176 6.94 23.09 -28.14
N LEU A 177 7.20 24.38 -27.95
CA LEU A 177 6.26 25.44 -28.30
C LEU A 177 6.25 25.69 -29.81
N PRO A 178 5.10 26.10 -30.39
CA PRO A 178 5.07 26.59 -31.76
C PRO A 178 6.04 27.77 -31.93
N ALA A 179 6.67 27.87 -33.10
CA ALA A 179 7.50 29.02 -33.41
C ALA A 179 6.63 30.28 -33.28
N SER A 180 7.06 31.23 -32.44
CA SER A 180 6.43 32.55 -32.43
C SER A 180 6.68 33.17 -33.81
N ILE A 181 5.62 33.31 -34.60
CA ILE A 181 5.66 34.21 -35.75
C ILE A 181 5.75 35.61 -35.14
N ASN A 182 6.96 36.15 -35.03
CA ASN A 182 7.09 37.59 -34.82
C ASN A 182 6.57 38.26 -36.10
N PRO A 183 5.59 39.17 -36.03
CA PRO A 183 5.26 40.04 -37.16
C PRO A 183 6.47 40.90 -37.56
#